data_AF-A0A8S3TEZ7-F1
#
_entry.id   AF-A0A8S3TEZ7-F1
#
_cell.length_a   1.000
_cell.length_b   1.000
_cell.length_c   1.000
_cell.angle_alpha   90.00
_cell.angle_beta   90.00
_cell.angle_gamma   90.00
#
_symmetry.space_group_name_H-M   'P 1'
#
loop_
_entity.id
_entity.type
_entity.pdbx_description
1 polymer ?
#
loop_
_entity_poly.entity_id
_entity_poly.type
_entity_poly.pdbx_seq_one_letter_code
_entity_poly.pdbx_strand_id
1 'polypeptide(L)'
;MKCEVSVYIKRLLSMAKSPPGIVFILCVYTFTSAAVYMNIEDHKRDSNENQCENDNTLNYWETLFFFVAMITTIGYGHITPHTVQGKVFVMTYSAIGIPLTALIITDIGKRLSTFVTHVCLLMRNRCQELIARQRRSLQKGDKMNMLMETETYENTVLQDYEGSIIPLIIAMAVLIVYILMGSVIYSSLTHVSYIDAVYMVFLLLSTIGGRATLPSDSTHYIGSVIYIFIGLTILSMCVYAALQYNNVKSQPEPLERKENNANVEQYQN
;
A
#
# COMPACT_ATOMS: atom_id res chain seq x y z
N MET A 1 14.78 -29.52 -22.62
CA MET A 1 13.63 -28.62 -22.35
C MET A 1 12.96 -28.81 -20.99
N LYS A 2 12.51 -30.01 -20.57
CA LYS A 2 11.85 -30.21 -19.27
C LYS A 2 12.70 -29.84 -18.03
N CYS A 3 14.02 -29.99 -18.11
CA CYS A 3 14.93 -29.76 -16.98
C CYS A 3 15.18 -28.27 -16.69
N GLU A 4 15.30 -27.42 -17.72
CA GLU A 4 15.54 -25.98 -17.53
C GLU A 4 14.30 -25.25 -17.01
N VAL A 5 13.11 -25.62 -17.51
CA VAL A 5 11.84 -25.09 -17.02
C VAL A 5 11.64 -25.43 -15.54
N SER A 6 12.02 -26.63 -15.08
CA SER A 6 11.91 -27.01 -13.67
C SER A 6 12.86 -26.24 -12.76
N VAL A 7 14.06 -25.89 -13.22
CA VAL A 7 15.03 -25.08 -12.46
C VAL A 7 14.58 -23.62 -12.39
N TYR A 8 14.04 -23.09 -13.49
CA TYR A 8 13.48 -21.74 -13.54
C TYR A 8 12.26 -21.60 -12.62
N ILE A 9 11.33 -22.56 -12.66
CA ILE A 9 10.15 -22.58 -11.79
C ILE A 9 10.54 -22.71 -10.31
N LYS A 10 11.51 -23.57 -9.97
CA LYS A 10 12.02 -23.68 -8.59
C LYS A 10 12.72 -22.41 -8.11
N ARG A 11 13.48 -21.72 -8.97
CA ARG A 11 14.07 -20.41 -8.66
C ARG A 11 13.01 -19.32 -8.52
N LEU A 12 11.98 -19.30 -9.37
CA LEU A 12 10.86 -18.36 -9.28
C LEU A 12 10.06 -18.55 -7.97
N LEU A 13 9.75 -19.80 -7.61
CA LEU A 13 9.08 -20.14 -6.35
C LEU A 13 9.95 -19.83 -5.12
N SER A 14 11.27 -19.96 -5.24
CA SER A 14 12.22 -19.58 -4.20
C SER A 14 12.30 -18.06 -4.03
N MET A 15 12.29 -17.29 -5.12
CA MET A 15 12.30 -15.82 -5.09
C MET A 15 10.96 -15.27 -4.60
N ALA A 16 9.85 -15.99 -4.84
CA ALA A 16 8.54 -15.66 -4.29
C ALA A 16 8.43 -15.84 -2.77
N LYS A 17 9.47 -16.35 -2.09
CA LYS A 17 9.50 -16.45 -0.62
C LYS A 17 9.89 -15.14 0.08
N SER A 18 10.46 -14.17 -0.63
CA SER A 18 10.79 -12.86 -0.06
C SER A 18 10.06 -11.75 -0.83
N PRO A 19 9.47 -10.75 -0.15
CA PRO A 19 8.73 -9.68 -0.83
C PRO A 19 9.51 -8.92 -1.91
N PRO A 20 10.83 -8.64 -1.74
CA PRO A 20 11.61 -8.00 -2.80
C PRO A 20 11.67 -8.84 -4.09
N GLY A 21 11.68 -10.17 -3.96
CA GLY A 21 11.70 -11.08 -5.12
C GLY A 21 10.38 -11.05 -5.90
N ILE A 22 9.23 -10.99 -5.22
CA ILE A 22 7.92 -10.87 -5.88
C ILE A 22 7.81 -9.51 -6.59
N VAL A 23 8.26 -8.42 -5.96
CA VAL A 23 8.28 -7.08 -6.59
C VAL A 23 9.11 -7.10 -7.87
N PHE A 24 10.31 -7.71 -7.85
CA PHE A 24 11.16 -7.81 -9.03
C PHE A 24 10.45 -8.58 -10.17
N ILE A 25 9.83 -9.72 -9.86
CA ILE A 25 9.08 -10.51 -10.84
C ILE A 25 7.92 -9.69 -11.42
N LEU A 26 7.19 -8.95 -10.58
CA LEU A 26 6.06 -8.12 -11.02
C LEU A 26 6.51 -6.94 -11.89
N CYS A 27 7.65 -6.32 -11.58
CA CYS A 27 8.25 -5.31 -12.45
C CYS A 27 8.60 -5.90 -13.82
N VAL A 28 9.34 -7.01 -13.87
CA VAL A 28 9.68 -7.66 -15.15
C VAL A 28 8.41 -8.03 -15.93
N TYR A 29 7.41 -8.58 -15.25
CA TYR A 29 6.11 -8.93 -15.82
C TYR A 29 5.39 -7.72 -16.43
N THR A 30 5.39 -6.57 -15.75
CA THR A 30 4.74 -5.34 -16.22
C THR A 30 5.47 -4.74 -17.41
N PHE A 31 6.80 -4.63 -17.35
CA PHE A 31 7.62 -4.08 -18.43
C PHE A 31 7.55 -4.92 -19.70
N THR A 32 7.69 -6.25 -19.57
CA THR A 32 7.57 -7.15 -20.74
C THR A 32 6.17 -7.12 -21.34
N SER A 33 5.12 -7.01 -20.52
CA SER A 33 3.74 -6.93 -21.01
C SER A 33 3.46 -5.64 -21.78
N ALA A 34 3.99 -4.49 -21.33
CA ALA A 34 3.88 -3.23 -22.05
C ALA A 34 4.51 -3.31 -23.45
N ALA A 35 5.71 -3.90 -23.56
CA ALA A 35 6.38 -4.09 -24.85
C ALA A 35 5.59 -5.03 -25.78
N VAL A 36 5.08 -6.15 -25.26
CA VAL A 36 4.26 -7.10 -26.04
C VAL A 36 2.97 -6.44 -26.52
N TYR A 37 2.30 -5.68 -25.67
CA TYR A 37 1.06 -4.99 -26.02
C TYR A 37 1.24 -3.99 -27.16
N MET A 38 2.32 -3.21 -27.13
CA MET A 38 2.65 -2.29 -28.23
C MET A 38 2.77 -3.04 -29.55
N ASN A 39 3.47 -4.18 -29.58
CA ASN A 39 3.59 -4.99 -30.79
C ASN A 39 2.23 -5.55 -31.29
N ILE A 40 1.31 -5.89 -30.38
CA ILE A 40 0.00 -6.43 -30.74
C ILE A 40 -0.91 -5.35 -31.34
N GLU A 41 -0.94 -4.16 -30.74
CA GLU A 41 -1.83 -3.07 -31.18
C GLU A 41 -1.25 -2.26 -32.36
N ASP A 42 0.07 -2.29 -32.58
CA ASP A 42 0.72 -1.66 -33.74
C ASP A 42 0.17 -2.21 -35.07
N HIS A 43 -0.11 -3.52 -35.11
CA HIS A 43 -0.55 -4.25 -36.31
C HIS A 43 -1.92 -3.84 -36.89
N LYS A 44 -2.69 -2.99 -36.20
CA LYS A 44 -3.99 -2.50 -36.68
C LYS A 44 -4.05 -0.98 -36.85
N ARG A 45 -2.99 -0.25 -36.47
CA ARG A 45 -2.92 1.21 -36.61
C ARG A 45 -2.79 1.62 -38.09
N ASP A 46 -2.13 0.79 -38.90
CA ASP A 46 -1.90 1.01 -40.35
C ASP A 46 -3.17 0.94 -41.23
N SER A 47 -4.28 0.38 -40.74
CA SER A 47 -5.48 0.17 -41.59
C SER A 47 -6.49 1.33 -41.59
N ASN A 48 -6.36 2.30 -40.68
CA ASN A 48 -7.32 3.38 -40.46
C ASN A 48 -6.72 4.79 -40.64
N GLU A 49 -5.56 4.91 -41.29
CA GLU A 49 -4.97 6.21 -41.65
C GLU A 49 -5.75 6.83 -42.81
N ASN A 50 -6.82 7.56 -42.49
CA ASN A 50 -7.33 8.71 -43.25
C ASN A 50 -8.30 9.52 -42.38
N GLN A 51 -7.87 9.96 -41.19
CA GLN A 51 -8.47 11.13 -40.55
C GLN A 51 -7.52 11.76 -39.52
N CYS A 52 -6.95 12.91 -39.92
CA CYS A 52 -6.38 13.99 -39.09
C CYS A 52 -5.16 13.70 -38.21
N GLU A 53 -4.02 14.26 -38.63
CA GLU A 53 -2.79 14.49 -37.86
C GLU A 53 -3.02 15.02 -36.43
N ASN A 54 -2.13 14.53 -35.55
CA ASN A 54 -1.81 14.89 -34.16
C ASN A 54 -2.34 14.01 -33.00
N ASP A 55 -2.73 12.76 -33.24
CA ASP A 55 -2.85 11.79 -32.14
C ASP A 55 -1.54 11.02 -31.93
N ASN A 56 -0.72 11.57 -31.03
CA ASN A 56 0.43 10.98 -30.35
C ASN A 56 0.59 9.46 -30.57
N THR A 57 1.71 9.08 -31.19
CA THR A 57 2.23 7.71 -31.10
C THR A 57 2.22 7.32 -29.62
N LEU A 58 1.58 6.19 -29.30
CA LEU A 58 1.34 5.80 -27.91
C LEU A 58 2.72 5.59 -27.26
N ASN A 59 3.04 6.36 -26.22
CA ASN A 59 4.36 6.30 -25.63
C ASN A 59 4.52 5.03 -24.78
N TYR A 60 5.73 4.45 -24.75
CA TYR A 60 6.01 3.25 -23.94
C TYR A 60 5.71 3.49 -22.46
N TRP A 61 6.07 4.66 -21.95
CA TRP A 61 5.84 5.05 -20.56
C TRP A 61 4.36 5.19 -20.20
N GLU A 62 3.55 5.69 -21.13
CA GLU A 62 2.10 5.80 -20.98
C GLU A 62 1.44 4.41 -20.98
N THR A 63 1.91 3.52 -21.86
CA THR A 63 1.48 2.11 -21.90
C THR A 63 1.89 1.37 -20.61
N LEU A 64 3.11 1.59 -20.12
CA LEU A 64 3.58 1.02 -18.85
C LEU A 64 2.70 1.50 -17.69
N PHE A 65 2.38 2.79 -17.65
CA PHE A 65 1.47 3.36 -16.66
C PHE A 65 0.08 2.72 -16.73
N PHE A 66 -0.46 2.50 -17.93
CA PHE A 66 -1.70 1.76 -18.13
C PHE A 66 -1.64 0.35 -17.52
N PHE A 67 -0.58 -0.42 -17.78
CA PHE A 67 -0.44 -1.77 -17.21
C PHE A 67 -0.30 -1.77 -15.68
N VAL A 68 0.37 -0.77 -15.10
CA VAL A 68 0.39 -0.56 -13.64
C VAL A 68 -1.02 -0.24 -13.12
N ALA A 69 -1.74 0.67 -13.78
CA ALA A 69 -3.10 1.05 -13.39
C ALA A 69 -4.09 -0.12 -13.47
N MET A 70 -3.88 -1.08 -14.37
CA MET A 70 -4.69 -2.29 -14.47
C MET A 70 -4.47 -3.25 -13.29
N ILE A 71 -3.21 -3.59 -12.94
CA ILE A 71 -2.93 -4.52 -11.82
C ILE A 71 -3.21 -3.92 -10.45
N THR A 72 -3.16 -2.59 -10.34
CA THR A 72 -3.54 -1.84 -9.14
C THR A 72 -5.04 -1.56 -9.08
N THR A 73 -5.82 -2.03 -10.06
CA THR A 73 -7.28 -1.87 -10.15
C THR A 73 -7.79 -0.43 -10.23
N ILE A 74 -6.93 0.53 -10.59
CA ILE A 74 -7.32 1.93 -10.78
C ILE A 74 -8.12 2.12 -12.07
N GLY A 75 -7.63 1.57 -13.19
CA GLY A 75 -8.36 1.58 -14.47
C GLY A 75 -8.72 2.97 -15.02
N TYR A 76 -7.73 3.79 -15.40
CA TYR A 76 -7.95 5.15 -15.94
C TYR A 76 -8.81 5.25 -17.21
N GLY A 77 -8.92 4.17 -18.00
CA GLY A 77 -9.75 4.13 -19.21
C GLY A 77 -9.30 5.06 -20.35
N HIS A 78 -8.12 5.70 -20.26
CA HIS A 78 -7.58 6.55 -21.33
C HIS A 78 -7.02 5.74 -22.50
N ILE A 79 -6.42 4.57 -22.21
CA ILE A 79 -5.99 3.58 -23.20
C ILE A 79 -6.98 2.42 -23.18
N THR A 80 -7.49 2.04 -24.36
CA THR A 80 -8.38 0.89 -24.52
C THR A 80 -7.88 0.02 -25.67
N PRO A 81 -7.74 -1.31 -25.49
CA PRO A 81 -7.36 -2.20 -26.59
C PRO A 81 -8.43 -2.22 -27.69
N HIS A 82 -8.01 -2.01 -28.93
CA HIS A 82 -8.90 -2.02 -30.09
C HIS A 82 -8.92 -3.38 -30.78
N THR A 83 -7.86 -4.17 -30.63
CA THR A 83 -7.79 -5.53 -31.19
C THR A 83 -8.42 -6.56 -30.24
N VAL A 84 -8.92 -7.67 -30.81
CA VAL A 84 -9.40 -8.81 -30.00
C VAL A 84 -8.23 -9.42 -29.20
N GLN A 85 -7.05 -9.51 -29.83
CA GLN A 85 -5.85 -10.04 -29.20
C GLN A 85 -5.40 -9.19 -28.01
N GLY A 86 -5.37 -7.86 -28.14
CA GLY A 86 -5.04 -6.92 -27.07
C GLY A 86 -6.03 -6.98 -25.92
N LYS A 87 -7.34 -7.12 -26.20
CA LYS A 87 -8.37 -7.32 -25.18
C LYS A 87 -8.13 -8.59 -24.35
N VAL A 88 -7.92 -9.72 -25.03
CA VAL A 88 -7.65 -11.02 -24.37
C VAL A 88 -6.33 -10.96 -23.57
N PHE A 89 -5.32 -10.29 -24.11
CA PHE A 89 -4.04 -10.09 -23.44
C PHE A 89 -4.20 -9.31 -22.13
N VAL A 90 -4.86 -8.15 -22.16
CA VAL A 90 -5.09 -7.33 -20.95
C VAL A 90 -5.95 -8.06 -19.91
N MET A 91 -6.96 -8.84 -20.33
CA MET A 91 -7.76 -9.67 -19.42
C MET A 91 -6.91 -10.72 -18.70
N THR A 92 -6.10 -11.46 -19.46
CA THR A 92 -5.22 -12.51 -18.90
C THR A 92 -4.15 -11.90 -18.00
N TYR A 93 -3.59 -10.76 -18.42
CA TYR A 93 -2.59 -10.02 -17.67
C TYR A 93 -3.12 -9.60 -16.29
N SER A 94 -4.33 -9.03 -16.27
CA SER A 94 -4.97 -8.50 -15.06
C SER A 94 -5.38 -9.62 -14.09
N ALA A 95 -5.88 -10.75 -14.61
CA ALA A 95 -6.27 -11.90 -13.79
C ALA A 95 -5.12 -12.46 -12.93
N ILE A 96 -3.88 -12.41 -13.44
CA ILE A 96 -2.69 -12.84 -12.71
C ILE A 96 -2.07 -11.68 -11.90
N GLY A 97 -2.03 -10.48 -12.48
CA GLY A 97 -1.35 -9.33 -11.89
C GLY A 97 -2.04 -8.77 -10.64
N ILE A 98 -3.37 -8.70 -10.62
CA ILE A 98 -4.15 -8.17 -9.48
C ILE A 98 -3.89 -8.96 -8.19
N PRO A 99 -4.05 -10.30 -8.13
CA PRO A 99 -3.81 -11.04 -6.89
C PRO A 99 -2.34 -10.96 -6.45
N LEU A 100 -1.38 -10.98 -7.38
CA LEU A 100 0.04 -10.80 -7.05
C LEU A 100 0.31 -9.42 -6.44
N THR A 101 -0.25 -8.36 -7.03
CA THR A 101 -0.11 -6.99 -6.54
C THR A 101 -0.73 -6.83 -5.14
N ALA A 102 -1.92 -7.41 -4.91
CA ALA A 102 -2.58 -7.38 -3.61
C ALA A 102 -1.76 -8.09 -2.52
N LEU A 103 -1.13 -9.23 -2.83
CA LEU A 103 -0.24 -9.94 -1.89
C LEU A 103 0.98 -9.09 -1.49
N ILE A 104 1.63 -8.46 -2.47
CA ILE A 104 2.78 -7.59 -2.23
C ILE A 104 2.37 -6.40 -1.36
N ILE A 105 1.32 -5.68 -1.76
CA ILE A 105 0.83 -4.49 -1.07
C ILE A 105 0.45 -4.83 0.38
N THR A 106 -0.21 -5.98 0.60
CA THR A 106 -0.59 -6.43 1.94
C THR A 106 0.63 -6.74 2.81
N ASP A 107 1.63 -7.43 2.28
CA ASP A 107 2.84 -7.76 3.07
C ASP A 107 3.62 -6.51 3.45
N ILE A 108 3.80 -5.56 2.51
CA ILE A 108 4.49 -4.31 2.78
C ILE A 108 3.66 -3.45 3.76
N GLY A 109 2.34 -3.36 3.56
CA GLY A 109 1.44 -2.61 4.44
C GLY A 109 1.45 -3.13 5.88
N LYS A 110 1.52 -4.46 6.07
CA LYS A 110 1.71 -5.10 7.39
C LYS A 110 3.01 -4.67 8.04
N ARG A 111 4.13 -4.80 7.31
CA ARG A 111 5.46 -4.41 7.81
C ARG A 111 5.49 -2.93 8.21
N LEU A 112 4.87 -2.07 7.40
CA LEU A 112 4.78 -0.64 7.67
C LEU A 112 3.93 -0.37 8.92
N SER A 113 2.80 -1.06 9.10
CA SER A 113 1.95 -0.93 10.29
C SER A 113 2.69 -1.34 11.56
N THR A 114 3.34 -2.50 11.55
CA THR A 114 4.15 -2.98 12.69
C THR A 114 5.27 -1.99 13.00
N PHE A 115 5.94 -1.46 11.97
CA PHE A 115 6.96 -0.42 12.16
C PHE A 115 6.41 0.84 12.82
N VAL A 116 5.26 1.35 12.37
CA VAL A 116 4.59 2.51 12.97
C VAL A 116 4.22 2.23 14.43
N THR A 117 3.69 1.05 14.73
CA THR A 117 3.36 0.64 16.11
C THR A 117 4.61 0.60 16.99
N HIS A 118 5.71 -0.01 16.53
CA HIS A 118 6.98 -0.01 17.27
C HIS A 118 7.50 1.41 17.51
N VAL A 119 7.49 2.28 16.51
CA VAL A 119 7.90 3.69 16.68
C VAL A 119 7.00 4.40 17.68
N CYS A 120 5.68 4.18 17.64
CA CYS A 120 4.73 4.74 18.59
C CYS A 120 5.01 4.28 20.02
N LEU A 121 5.28 2.99 20.21
CA LEU A 121 5.64 2.40 21.49
C LEU A 121 6.96 2.96 22.02
N LEU A 122 7.97 3.07 21.16
CA LEU A 122 9.25 3.68 21.52
C LEU A 122 9.06 5.13 21.97
N MET A 123 8.28 5.91 21.23
CA MET A 123 7.97 7.30 21.58
C MET A 123 7.21 7.40 22.91
N ARG A 124 6.22 6.53 23.14
CA ARG A 124 5.50 6.49 24.42
C ARG A 124 6.41 6.10 25.58
N ASN A 125 7.24 5.06 25.42
CA ASN A 125 8.16 4.61 26.46
C ASN A 125 9.18 5.70 26.80
N ARG A 126 9.72 6.40 25.79
CA ARG A 126 10.60 7.56 26.00
C ARG A 126 9.88 8.70 26.72
N CYS A 127 8.64 9.02 26.33
CA CYS A 127 7.84 10.06 26.97
C CYS A 127 7.52 9.70 28.43
N GLN A 128 7.11 8.46 28.68
CA GLN A 128 6.87 7.94 30.03
C GLN A 128 8.16 7.91 30.85
N GLU A 129 9.32 7.62 30.25
CA GLU A 129 10.59 7.69 30.94
C GLU A 129 10.93 9.14 31.33
N LEU A 130 10.65 10.13 30.48
CA LEU A 130 10.83 11.55 30.81
C LEU A 130 9.91 11.99 31.95
N ILE A 131 8.63 11.60 31.92
CA ILE A 131 7.66 11.88 33.00
C ILE A 131 8.03 11.12 34.28
N ALA A 132 8.48 9.87 34.16
CA ALA A 132 8.88 9.04 35.29
C ALA A 132 10.22 9.51 35.89
N ARG A 133 11.16 10.05 35.12
CA ARG A 133 12.36 10.72 35.65
C ARG A 133 11.98 11.93 36.52
N GLN A 134 10.91 12.62 36.16
CA GLN A 134 10.34 13.69 36.97
C GLN A 134 9.68 13.17 38.26
N ARG A 135 9.08 11.97 38.25
CA ARG A 135 8.56 11.29 39.46
C ARG A 135 9.62 10.53 40.29
N ARG A 136 10.71 10.07 39.68
CA ARG A 136 11.78 9.29 40.36
C ARG A 136 12.69 10.15 41.25
N SER A 137 12.59 11.48 41.20
CA SER A 137 13.11 12.33 42.28
C SER A 137 12.43 12.05 43.63
N LEU A 138 11.29 11.31 43.65
CA LEU A 138 10.51 10.98 44.85
C LEU A 138 10.53 9.50 45.28
N GLN A 139 11.02 8.54 44.49
CA GLN A 139 11.06 7.12 44.91
C GLN A 139 12.21 6.35 44.23
N LYS A 140 13.07 5.76 45.08
CA LYS A 140 14.29 5.03 44.74
C LYS A 140 14.07 3.56 45.15
N GLY A 141 14.12 2.61 44.22
CA GLY A 141 14.06 1.18 44.55
C GLY A 141 13.95 0.25 43.33
N ASP A 142 15.03 -0.51 43.11
CA ASP A 142 15.16 -1.87 42.57
C ASP A 142 14.95 -2.20 41.07
N LYS A 143 16.02 -2.73 40.47
CA LYS A 143 16.13 -3.25 39.10
C LYS A 143 16.99 -4.52 39.12
N MET A 144 16.42 -5.72 38.99
CA MET A 144 17.23 -6.89 38.60
C MET A 144 16.50 -8.03 37.84
N ASN A 145 15.17 -8.05 37.69
CA ASN A 145 14.48 -9.17 37.02
C ASN A 145 14.21 -8.99 35.51
N MET A 146 15.04 -8.22 34.79
CA MET A 146 14.56 -7.46 33.62
C MET A 146 14.49 -8.21 32.27
N LEU A 147 15.34 -9.18 31.95
CA LEU A 147 15.53 -9.60 30.55
C LEU A 147 14.50 -10.59 29.99
N MET A 148 14.03 -11.56 30.80
CA MET A 148 12.98 -12.51 30.36
C MET A 148 11.57 -11.89 30.45
N GLU A 149 11.40 -10.93 31.36
CA GLU A 149 10.20 -10.12 31.49
C GLU A 149 10.05 -9.15 30.31
N THR A 150 11.15 -8.69 29.70
CA THR A 150 11.11 -7.73 28.58
C THR A 150 10.47 -8.29 27.31
N GLU A 151 10.80 -9.53 26.89
CA GLU A 151 10.16 -10.13 25.69
C GLU A 151 8.67 -10.42 25.91
N THR A 152 8.30 -10.89 27.11
CA THR A 152 6.89 -11.16 27.44
C THR A 152 6.09 -9.86 27.59
N TYR A 153 6.70 -8.83 28.19
CA TYR A 153 6.12 -7.50 28.31
C TYR A 153 5.95 -6.82 26.94
N GLU A 154 6.94 -6.92 26.05
CA GLU A 154 6.85 -6.36 24.70
C GLU A 154 5.69 -7.00 23.91
N ASN A 155 5.55 -8.33 23.96
CA ASN A 155 4.43 -9.02 23.32
C ASN A 155 3.07 -8.64 23.94
N THR A 156 2.98 -8.50 25.26
CA THR A 156 1.72 -8.12 25.94
C THR A 156 1.33 -6.67 25.64
N VAL A 157 2.30 -5.76 25.59
CA VAL A 157 2.09 -4.34 25.26
C VAL A 157 1.74 -4.17 23.78
N LEU A 158 2.38 -4.91 22.88
CA LEU A 158 2.03 -4.94 21.46
C LEU A 158 0.57 -5.37 21.29
N GLN A 159 0.14 -6.43 21.98
CA GLN A 159 -1.23 -6.93 21.88
C GLN A 159 -2.29 -5.95 22.45
N ASP A 160 -1.96 -5.19 23.50
CA ASP A 160 -2.81 -4.09 24.00
C ASP A 160 -2.90 -2.92 23.00
N TYR A 161 -1.81 -2.66 22.28
CA TYR A 161 -1.76 -1.66 21.22
C TYR A 161 -2.49 -2.07 19.94
N GLU A 162 -2.45 -3.35 19.57
CA GLU A 162 -3.22 -3.89 18.45
C GLU A 162 -4.75 -3.75 18.69
N GLY A 163 -5.18 -3.74 19.96
CA GLY A 163 -6.56 -3.44 20.36
C GLY A 163 -6.91 -1.97 20.50
N SER A 164 -5.91 -1.09 20.45
CA SER A 164 -6.10 0.35 20.61
C SER A 164 -6.46 1.01 19.27
N ILE A 165 -7.28 2.07 19.32
CA ILE A 165 -7.61 2.87 18.12
C ILE A 165 -6.43 3.74 17.63
N ILE A 166 -5.36 3.84 18.43
CA ILE A 166 -4.23 4.77 18.21
C ILE A 166 -3.49 4.49 16.88
N PRO A 167 -3.06 3.24 16.55
CA PRO A 167 -2.35 2.97 15.30
C PRO A 167 -3.21 3.28 14.06
N LEU A 168 -4.53 3.07 14.15
CA LEU A 168 -5.48 3.41 13.09
C LEU A 168 -5.54 4.92 12.85
N ILE A 169 -5.64 5.73 13.90
CA ILE A 169 -5.66 7.20 13.79
C ILE A 169 -4.36 7.71 13.15
N ILE A 170 -3.21 7.18 13.57
CA ILE A 170 -1.91 7.55 12.99
C ILE A 170 -1.85 7.16 11.52
N ALA A 171 -2.31 5.95 11.16
CA ALA A 171 -2.35 5.49 9.77
C ALA A 171 -3.18 6.42 8.88
N MET A 172 -4.38 6.78 9.34
CA MET A 172 -5.26 7.70 8.64
C MET A 172 -4.65 9.10 8.49
N ALA A 173 -3.97 9.60 9.53
CA ALA A 173 -3.28 10.89 9.47
C ALA A 173 -2.14 10.87 8.44
N VAL A 174 -1.35 9.80 8.39
CA VAL A 174 -0.28 9.62 7.38
C VAL A 174 -0.87 9.59 5.97
N LEU A 175 -1.99 8.90 5.75
CA LEU A 175 -2.67 8.86 4.45
C LEU A 175 -3.16 10.25 4.02
N ILE A 176 -3.76 11.01 4.94
CA ILE A 176 -4.25 12.37 4.65
C ILE A 176 -3.09 13.28 4.26
N VAL A 177 -1.99 13.28 5.04
CA VAL A 177 -0.80 14.08 4.71
C VAL A 177 -0.22 13.67 3.36
N TYR A 178 -0.19 12.37 3.05
CA TYR A 178 0.29 11.86 1.78
C TYR A 178 -0.54 12.33 0.57
N ILE A 179 -1.87 12.36 0.72
CA ILE A 179 -2.80 12.89 -0.29
C ILE A 179 -2.53 14.38 -0.51
N LEU A 180 -2.50 15.17 0.58
CA LEU A 180 -2.29 16.61 0.49
C LEU A 180 -0.94 16.96 -0.14
N MET A 181 0.13 16.27 0.26
CA MET A 181 1.46 16.43 -0.30
C MET A 181 1.50 16.10 -1.80
N GLY A 182 0.91 14.98 -2.21
CA GLY A 182 0.84 14.60 -3.62
C GLY A 182 0.02 15.57 -4.46
N SER A 183 -1.00 16.18 -3.87
CA SER A 183 -1.87 17.16 -4.55
C SER A 183 -1.13 18.44 -4.91
N VAL A 184 -0.21 18.90 -4.05
CA VAL A 184 0.68 20.04 -4.36
C VAL A 184 1.55 19.73 -5.58
N ILE A 185 2.10 18.52 -5.63
CA ILE A 185 2.94 18.05 -6.76
C ILE A 185 2.09 17.99 -8.04
N TYR A 186 0.94 17.31 -8.02
CA TYR A 186 0.09 17.16 -9.20
C TYR A 186 -0.48 18.49 -9.71
N SER A 187 -0.88 19.41 -8.83
CA SER A 187 -1.33 20.75 -9.22
C SER A 187 -0.23 21.53 -9.94
N SER A 188 1.02 21.38 -9.48
CA SER A 188 2.19 22.02 -10.10
C SER A 188 2.54 21.39 -11.47
N LEU A 189 2.41 20.07 -11.61
CA LEU A 189 2.76 19.32 -12.82
C LEU A 189 1.72 19.41 -13.94
N THR A 190 0.44 19.47 -13.58
CA THR A 190 -0.67 19.39 -14.55
C THR A 190 -1.42 20.72 -14.72
N HIS A 191 -1.00 21.76 -14.01
CA HIS A 191 -1.62 23.10 -14.00
C HIS A 191 -3.11 23.10 -13.65
N VAL A 192 -3.61 22.04 -13.02
CA VAL A 192 -4.99 21.98 -12.49
C VAL A 192 -5.09 22.70 -11.15
N SER A 193 -6.30 23.15 -10.80
CA SER A 193 -6.53 23.77 -9.49
C SER A 193 -6.16 22.81 -8.36
N TYR A 194 -5.72 23.33 -7.22
CA TYR A 194 -5.30 22.48 -6.10
C TYR A 194 -6.42 21.54 -5.62
N ILE A 195 -7.67 22.01 -5.60
CA ILE A 195 -8.82 21.19 -5.19
C ILE A 195 -9.07 20.05 -6.19
N ASP A 196 -8.95 20.32 -7.49
CA ASP A 196 -9.05 19.29 -8.52
C ASP A 196 -7.91 18.27 -8.41
N ALA A 197 -6.69 18.73 -8.08
CA ALA A 197 -5.56 17.83 -7.82
C ALA A 197 -5.81 16.92 -6.60
N VAL A 198 -6.35 17.46 -5.50
CA VAL A 198 -6.75 16.67 -4.32
C VAL A 198 -7.78 15.62 -4.70
N TYR A 199 -8.81 16.00 -5.46
CA TYR A 199 -9.83 15.08 -5.94
C TYR A 199 -9.24 13.97 -6.81
N MET A 200 -8.37 14.31 -7.77
CA MET A 200 -7.72 13.34 -8.65
C MET A 200 -6.81 12.38 -7.88
N VAL A 201 -5.98 12.88 -6.94
CA VAL A 201 -5.11 12.05 -6.10
C VAL A 201 -5.93 11.13 -5.20
N PHE A 202 -7.05 11.61 -4.65
CA PHE A 202 -7.95 10.77 -3.87
C PHE A 202 -8.56 9.64 -4.70
N LEU A 203 -9.09 9.93 -5.90
CA LEU A 203 -9.64 8.91 -6.80
C LEU A 203 -8.59 7.89 -7.24
N LEU A 204 -7.34 8.35 -7.41
CA LEU A 204 -6.20 7.53 -7.76
C LEU A 204 -5.87 6.53 -6.65
N LEU A 205 -5.76 7.00 -5.40
CA LEU A 205 -5.36 6.13 -4.28
C LEU A 205 -6.50 5.25 -3.77
N SER A 206 -7.76 5.70 -3.88
CA SER A 206 -8.94 4.91 -3.52
C SER A 206 -9.29 3.83 -4.54
N THR A 207 -8.50 3.70 -5.62
CA THR A 207 -8.72 2.76 -6.74
C THR A 207 -10.10 2.89 -7.39
N ILE A 208 -10.77 4.03 -7.24
CA ILE A 208 -12.02 4.34 -7.95
C ILE A 208 -11.70 4.62 -9.43
N GLY A 209 -10.56 5.27 -9.67
CA GLY A 209 -10.16 5.68 -11.01
C GLY A 209 -10.99 6.84 -11.54
N GLY A 210 -10.86 7.10 -12.84
CA GLY A 210 -11.52 8.20 -13.54
C GLY A 210 -10.61 8.86 -14.56
N ARG A 211 -11.13 9.83 -15.33
CA ARG A 211 -10.33 10.58 -16.30
C ARG A 211 -9.52 11.67 -15.58
N ALA A 212 -8.38 11.28 -14.99
CA ALA A 212 -7.43 12.26 -14.48
C ALA A 212 -6.58 12.81 -15.63
N THR A 213 -6.26 14.09 -15.56
CA THR A 213 -5.28 14.70 -16.45
C THR A 213 -3.91 14.15 -16.05
N LEU A 214 -3.33 13.30 -16.90
CA LEU A 214 -2.00 12.76 -16.66
C LEU A 214 -0.94 13.78 -17.09
N PRO A 215 0.24 13.80 -16.45
CA PRO A 215 1.35 14.62 -16.89
C PRO A 215 1.77 14.29 -18.33
N SER A 216 2.10 15.31 -19.14
CA SER A 216 2.45 15.11 -20.55
C SER A 216 3.81 14.44 -20.77
N ASP A 217 4.76 14.56 -19.83
CA ASP A 217 6.13 14.06 -20.01
C ASP A 217 6.38 12.66 -19.47
N SER A 218 7.23 11.91 -20.17
CA SER A 218 7.66 10.55 -19.83
C SER A 218 8.20 10.39 -18.40
N THR A 219 9.00 11.36 -17.92
CA THR A 219 9.59 11.32 -16.57
C THR A 219 8.53 11.39 -15.46
N HIS A 220 7.44 12.12 -15.70
CA HIS A 220 6.37 12.30 -14.73
C HIS A 220 5.53 11.02 -14.57
N TYR A 221 5.36 10.20 -15.62
CA TYR A 221 4.69 8.90 -15.52
C TYR A 221 5.38 7.93 -14.55
N ILE A 222 6.71 7.86 -14.59
CA ILE A 222 7.48 7.01 -13.67
C ILE A 222 7.31 7.49 -12.23
N GLY A 223 7.35 8.80 -12.01
CA GLY A 223 7.07 9.41 -10.71
C GLY A 223 5.67 9.07 -10.19
N SER A 224 4.66 9.11 -11.07
CA SER A 224 3.29 8.73 -10.75
C SER A 224 3.17 7.25 -10.36
N VAL A 225 3.85 6.33 -11.07
CA VAL A 225 3.87 4.90 -10.72
C VAL A 225 4.42 4.71 -9.30
N ILE A 226 5.55 5.31 -8.98
CA ILE A 226 6.16 5.21 -7.64
C ILE A 226 5.22 5.77 -6.57
N TYR A 227 4.63 6.93 -6.85
CA TYR A 227 3.66 7.57 -5.95
C TYR A 227 2.43 6.67 -5.69
N ILE A 228 1.91 5.99 -6.71
CA ILE A 228 0.78 5.07 -6.57
C ILE A 228 1.15 3.89 -5.67
N PHE A 229 2.29 3.24 -5.89
CA PHE A 229 2.71 2.09 -5.09
C PHE A 229 2.90 2.43 -3.61
N ILE A 230 3.51 3.58 -3.31
CA ILE A 230 3.66 4.06 -1.92
C ILE A 230 2.28 4.36 -1.31
N GLY A 231 1.41 5.05 -2.04
CA GLY A 231 0.07 5.40 -1.57
C GLY A 231 -0.80 4.16 -1.29
N LEU A 232 -0.76 3.15 -2.17
CA LEU A 232 -1.46 1.88 -1.97
C LEU A 232 -0.90 1.08 -0.79
N THR A 233 0.40 1.18 -0.53
CA THR A 233 1.03 0.59 0.66
C THR A 233 0.52 1.26 1.95
N ILE A 234 0.42 2.59 1.96
CA ILE A 234 -0.14 3.35 3.10
C ILE A 234 -1.62 3.02 3.27
N LEU A 235 -2.40 2.92 2.19
CA LEU A 235 -3.79 2.49 2.26
C LEU A 235 -3.92 1.08 2.84
N SER A 236 -3.07 0.15 2.40
CA SER A 236 -3.02 -1.20 2.96
C SER A 236 -2.65 -1.22 4.44
N MET A 237 -1.80 -0.31 4.89
CA MET A 237 -1.49 -0.13 6.32
C MET A 237 -2.74 0.29 7.10
N CYS A 238 -3.54 1.23 6.55
CA CYS A 238 -4.79 1.66 7.17
C CYS A 238 -5.79 0.51 7.28
N VAL A 239 -5.96 -0.26 6.20
CA VAL A 239 -6.83 -1.46 6.18
C VAL A 239 -6.35 -2.47 7.22
N TYR A 240 -5.04 -2.73 7.30
CA TYR A 240 -4.50 -3.68 8.26
C TYR A 240 -4.71 -3.23 9.71
N ALA A 241 -4.45 -1.96 10.04
CA ALA A 241 -4.70 -1.40 11.37
C ALA A 241 -6.19 -1.47 11.76
N ALA A 242 -7.10 -1.22 10.81
CA ALA A 242 -8.54 -1.36 11.04
C ALA A 242 -8.95 -2.82 11.30
N LEU A 243 -8.37 -3.77 10.55
CA LEU A 243 -8.61 -5.20 10.75
C LEU A 243 -8.12 -5.65 12.13
N GLN A 244 -6.93 -5.22 12.58
CA GLN A 244 -6.43 -5.54 13.92
C GLN A 244 -7.36 -5.02 15.02
N TYR A 245 -7.74 -3.75 14.94
CA TYR A 245 -8.67 -3.14 15.89
C TYR A 245 -9.99 -3.93 15.99
N ASN A 246 -10.58 -4.30 14.85
CA ASN A 246 -11.82 -5.08 14.81
C ASN A 246 -11.64 -6.50 15.34
N ASN A 247 -10.53 -7.17 15.01
CA ASN A 247 -10.24 -8.53 15.46
C ASN A 247 -10.10 -8.60 16.98
N VAL A 248 -9.41 -7.63 17.59
CA VAL A 248 -9.25 -7.58 19.05
C VAL A 248 -10.57 -7.26 19.75
N LYS A 249 -11.35 -6.29 19.22
CA LYS A 249 -12.66 -5.94 19.77
C LYS A 249 -13.68 -7.09 19.68
N SER A 250 -13.52 -7.98 18.72
CA SER A 250 -14.41 -9.14 18.53
C SER A 250 -14.12 -10.31 19.49
N GLN A 251 -12.98 -10.30 20.20
CA GLN A 251 -12.68 -11.34 21.18
C GLN A 251 -13.52 -11.13 22.45
N PRO A 252 -14.19 -12.18 22.98
CA PRO A 252 -14.95 -12.06 24.21
C PRO A 252 -14.01 -11.67 25.36
N GLU A 253 -14.37 -10.63 26.12
CA GLU A 253 -13.56 -10.20 27.26
C GLU A 253 -13.34 -11.38 28.23
N PRO A 254 -12.09 -11.60 28.70
CA PRO A 254 -11.81 -12.64 29.68
C PRO A 254 -12.63 -12.39 30.95
N LEU A 255 -13.12 -13.47 31.57
CA LEU A 255 -14.01 -13.42 32.74
C LEU A 255 -13.44 -12.56 33.88
N GLU A 256 -12.12 -12.61 34.12
CA GLU A 256 -11.43 -11.77 35.11
C GLU A 256 -11.57 -10.26 34.86
N ARG A 257 -11.64 -9.84 33.58
CA ARG A 257 -11.80 -8.41 33.23
C ARG A 257 -13.24 -7.95 33.47
N LYS A 258 -14.23 -8.83 33.23
CA LYS A 258 -15.63 -8.57 33.57
C LYS A 258 -15.85 -8.49 35.07
N GLU A 259 -15.22 -9.37 35.83
CA GLU A 259 -15.31 -9.39 37.29
C GLU A 259 -14.65 -8.14 37.90
N ASN A 260 -13.47 -7.74 37.39
CA ASN A 260 -12.83 -6.49 37.81
C ASN A 260 -13.63 -5.24 37.43
N ASN A 261 -14.22 -5.18 36.23
CA ASN A 261 -15.08 -4.05 35.83
C ASN A 261 -16.36 -3.99 36.68
N ALA A 262 -16.98 -5.14 36.96
CA ALA A 262 -18.14 -5.23 37.85
C ALA A 262 -17.82 -4.80 39.29
N ASN A 263 -16.64 -5.19 39.80
CA ASN A 263 -16.17 -4.77 41.11
C ASN A 263 -15.90 -3.25 41.16
N VAL A 264 -15.29 -2.69 40.12
CA VAL A 264 -15.04 -1.22 40.04
C VAL A 264 -16.35 -0.43 39.97
N GLU A 265 -17.35 -0.91 39.23
CA GLU A 265 -18.69 -0.28 39.19
C GLU A 265 -19.43 -0.37 40.54
N GLN A 266 -19.20 -1.44 41.33
CA GLN A 266 -19.75 -1.53 42.70
C GLN A 266 -19.14 -0.53 43.68
N TYR A 267 -17.92 -0.04 43.45
CA TYR A 267 -17.28 0.97 44.31
C TYR A 267 -17.61 2.43 43.90
N GLN A 268 -18.31 2.63 42.78
CA GLN A 268 -18.69 3.96 42.28
C GLN A 268 -20.15 4.34 42.55
N ASN A 269 -20.96 3.44 43.11
CA ASN A 269 -22.32 3.68 43.60
C ASN A 269 -22.38 3.60 45.13
#